data_AF-A0A2R6HL24-F1
#
_entry.id   AF-A0A2R6HL24-F1
#
_cell.length_a   1.000
_cell.length_b   1.000
_cell.length_c   1.000
_cell.angle_alpha   90.00
_cell.angle_beta   90.00
_cell.angle_gamma   90.00
#
_symmetry.space_group_name_H-M   'P 1'
#
loop_
_entity.id
_entity.type
_entity.pdbx_description
1 polymer ?
#
loop_
_entity_poly.entity_id
_entity_poly.type
_entity_poly.pdbx_seq_one_letter_code
_entity_poly.pdbx_strand_id
1 'polypeptide(L)'
;MRITRETVLKEHGRVRDDERVPALINDVRGRLGPHFGVEVDRISVERYRREVDAVFADGDRAVNVAALAALLRDLDCAGDYPGFVVDEFLGRKLAATVAGGQPLALLAEATFHFADVHVQGAEGDAAGADDLEAALAAGFQTRLPGWSWRGTESPFAVDPE
;
A
#
# COMPACT_ATOMS: atom_id res chain seq x y z
N MET A 1 -7.60 11.30 -17.17
CA MET A 1 -8.39 10.41 -16.29
C MET A 1 -9.68 11.11 -15.83
N ARG A 2 -10.81 10.40 -15.73
CA ARG A 2 -12.05 10.88 -15.12
C ARG A 2 -12.48 9.89 -14.03
N ILE A 3 -12.66 10.35 -12.79
CA ILE A 3 -13.05 9.47 -11.68
C ILE A 3 -14.57 9.38 -11.58
N THR A 4 -15.08 8.15 -11.65
CA THR A 4 -16.50 7.80 -11.51
C THR A 4 -16.64 6.54 -10.66
N ARG A 5 -17.85 6.20 -10.22
CA ARG A 5 -18.11 4.92 -9.53
C ARG A 5 -17.64 3.71 -10.34
N GLU A 6 -17.85 3.74 -11.66
CA GLU A 6 -17.38 2.68 -12.57
C GLU A 6 -15.84 2.59 -12.59
N THR A 7 -15.16 3.73 -12.57
CA THR A 7 -13.69 3.77 -12.46
C THR A 7 -13.24 3.14 -11.15
N VAL A 8 -13.88 3.49 -10.03
CA VAL A 8 -13.57 2.90 -8.71
C VAL A 8 -13.79 1.39 -8.71
N LEU A 9 -14.89 0.89 -9.29
CA LEU A 9 -15.15 -0.56 -9.42
C LEU A 9 -14.08 -1.27 -10.27
N LYS A 10 -13.63 -0.65 -11.36
CA LYS A 10 -12.57 -1.20 -12.20
C LYS A 10 -11.23 -1.25 -11.46
N GLU A 11 -10.89 -0.19 -10.75
CA GLU A 11 -9.67 -0.11 -9.95
C GLU A 11 -9.71 -1.07 -8.74
N HIS A 12 -10.87 -1.24 -8.11
CA HIS A 12 -11.09 -2.28 -7.10
C HIS A 12 -10.73 -3.66 -7.63
N GLY A 13 -11.27 -4.05 -8.80
CA GLY A 13 -10.94 -5.33 -9.44
C GLY A 13 -9.45 -5.46 -9.75
N ARG A 14 -8.83 -4.42 -10.32
CA ARG A 14 -7.38 -4.41 -10.63
C ARG A 14 -6.52 -4.64 -9.39
N VAL A 15 -6.76 -3.90 -8.31
CA VAL A 15 -6.00 -4.05 -7.06
C VAL A 15 -6.28 -5.42 -6.44
N ARG A 16 -7.54 -5.81 -6.35
CA ARG A 16 -7.97 -7.05 -5.70
C ARG A 16 -7.40 -8.30 -6.36
N ASP A 17 -7.31 -8.30 -7.68
CA ASP A 17 -6.93 -9.46 -8.46
C ASP A 17 -5.43 -9.49 -8.83
N ASP A 18 -4.65 -8.47 -8.45
CA ASP A 18 -3.19 -8.48 -8.58
C ASP A 18 -2.56 -9.43 -7.53
N GLU A 19 -2.12 -10.60 -8.01
CA GLU A 19 -1.50 -11.64 -7.17
C GLU A 19 -0.04 -11.34 -6.80
N ARG A 20 0.59 -10.32 -7.39
CA ARG A 20 1.96 -9.92 -7.04
C ARG A 20 1.99 -9.17 -5.71
N VAL A 21 0.98 -8.34 -5.44
CA VAL A 21 0.87 -7.55 -4.21
C VAL A 21 0.94 -8.41 -2.93
N PRO A 22 0.19 -9.52 -2.76
CA PRO A 22 0.33 -10.35 -1.56
C PRO A 22 1.70 -11.03 -1.41
N ALA A 23 2.42 -11.29 -2.52
CA ALA A 23 3.81 -11.74 -2.44
C ALA A 23 4.72 -10.62 -1.92
N LEU A 24 4.61 -9.42 -2.50
CA LEU A 24 5.35 -8.22 -2.07
C LEU A 24 5.07 -7.86 -0.61
N ILE A 25 3.82 -7.95 -0.14
CA ILE A 25 3.47 -7.74 1.27
C ILE A 25 4.28 -8.68 2.17
N ASN A 26 4.33 -9.96 1.81
CA ASN A 26 5.03 -10.96 2.61
C ASN A 26 6.56 -10.77 2.57
N ASP A 27 7.10 -10.29 1.46
CA ASP A 27 8.52 -9.96 1.33
C ASP A 27 8.88 -8.72 2.16
N VAL A 28 8.06 -7.67 2.11
CA VAL A 28 8.21 -6.49 2.97
C VAL A 28 8.15 -6.88 4.44
N ARG A 29 7.20 -7.74 4.85
CA ARG A 29 7.11 -8.27 6.22
C ARG A 29 8.35 -9.04 6.64
N GLY A 30 8.82 -9.96 5.78
CA GLY A 30 10.01 -10.76 6.05
C GLY A 30 11.30 -9.95 6.13
N ARG A 31 11.37 -8.81 5.44
CA ARG A 31 12.52 -7.89 5.51
C ARG A 31 12.43 -6.92 6.69
N LEU A 32 11.24 -6.36 6.97
CA LEU A 32 11.05 -5.42 8.08
C LEU A 32 11.16 -6.07 9.45
N GLY A 33 10.60 -7.28 9.64
CA GLY A 33 10.58 -7.96 10.93
C GLY A 33 11.94 -8.01 11.63
N PRO A 34 13.00 -8.51 10.96
CA PRO A 34 14.36 -8.53 11.49
C PRO A 34 14.90 -7.16 11.93
N HIS A 35 14.56 -6.07 11.23
CA HIS A 35 15.00 -4.72 11.60
C HIS A 35 14.38 -4.23 12.93
N PHE A 36 13.24 -4.79 13.31
CA PHE A 36 12.55 -4.48 14.56
C PHE A 36 12.65 -5.61 15.60
N GLY A 37 13.39 -6.69 15.31
CA GLY A 37 13.51 -7.85 16.20
C GLY A 37 12.16 -8.55 16.45
N VAL A 38 11.26 -8.53 15.48
CA VAL A 38 9.94 -9.16 15.57
C VAL A 38 9.68 -10.06 14.37
N GLU A 39 8.92 -11.12 14.58
CA GLU A 39 8.32 -11.89 13.49
C GLU A 39 6.98 -11.26 13.10
N VAL A 40 6.75 -11.09 11.80
CA VAL A 40 5.49 -10.55 11.27
C VAL A 40 4.83 -11.63 10.44
N ASP A 41 3.64 -12.07 10.86
CA ASP A 41 2.93 -13.18 10.21
C ASP A 41 2.75 -12.95 8.70
N ARG A 42 2.91 -13.98 7.89
CA ARG A 42 2.55 -13.93 6.46
C ARG A 42 1.04 -13.88 6.27
N ILE A 43 0.60 -13.39 5.11
CA ILE A 43 -0.80 -13.37 4.69
C ILE A 43 -1.06 -14.32 3.51
N SER A 44 -2.30 -14.77 3.40
CA SER A 44 -2.80 -15.46 2.21
C SER A 44 -3.42 -14.48 1.20
N VAL A 45 -3.55 -14.92 -0.05
CA VAL A 45 -4.22 -14.16 -1.13
C VAL A 45 -5.68 -13.86 -0.76
N GLU A 46 -6.39 -14.79 -0.13
CA GLU A 46 -7.77 -14.60 0.28
C GLU A 46 -7.89 -13.52 1.37
N ARG A 47 -6.90 -13.46 2.27
CA ARG A 47 -6.86 -12.40 3.29
C ARG A 47 -6.61 -11.04 2.66
N TYR A 48 -5.69 -10.97 1.69
CA TYR A 48 -5.44 -9.77 0.90
C TYR A 48 -6.73 -9.29 0.22
N ARG A 49 -7.40 -10.17 -0.54
CA ARG A 49 -8.65 -9.83 -1.25
C ARG A 49 -9.73 -9.29 -0.33
N ARG A 50 -9.93 -9.91 0.85
CA ARG A 50 -10.90 -9.42 1.85
C ARG A 50 -10.53 -8.03 2.37
N GLU A 51 -9.25 -7.74 2.56
CA GLU A 51 -8.83 -6.42 3.03
C GLU A 51 -8.97 -5.36 1.93
N VAL A 52 -8.73 -5.71 0.67
CA VAL A 52 -9.03 -4.84 -0.47
C VAL A 52 -10.53 -4.52 -0.50
N ASP A 53 -11.40 -5.51 -0.35
CA ASP A 53 -12.85 -5.30 -0.27
C ASP A 53 -13.22 -4.36 0.89
N ALA A 54 -12.57 -4.48 2.05
CA ALA A 54 -12.79 -3.59 3.19
C ALA A 54 -12.30 -2.15 2.94
N VAL A 55 -11.17 -1.96 2.26
CA VAL A 55 -10.66 -0.63 1.87
C VAL A 55 -11.61 0.07 0.89
N PHE A 56 -12.14 -0.67 -0.08
CA PHE A 56 -13.03 -0.12 -1.10
C PHE A 56 -14.50 0.03 -0.64
N ALA A 57 -14.87 -0.55 0.50
CA ALA A 57 -16.18 -0.32 1.12
C ALA A 57 -16.33 1.07 1.75
N ASP A 58 -15.22 1.71 2.15
CA ASP A 58 -15.18 3.12 2.57
C ASP A 58 -15.11 4.00 1.32
N GLY A 59 -16.24 4.60 0.91
CA GLY A 59 -16.37 5.31 -0.37
C GLY A 59 -15.40 6.50 -0.53
N ASP A 60 -15.16 7.24 0.55
CA ASP A 60 -14.23 8.38 0.54
C ASP A 60 -12.78 7.90 0.41
N ARG A 61 -12.44 6.76 1.00
CA ARG A 61 -11.14 6.12 0.77
C ARG A 61 -11.03 5.54 -0.63
N ALA A 62 -12.05 4.80 -1.06
CA ALA A 62 -12.07 4.07 -2.33
C ALA A 62 -11.83 4.98 -3.53
N VAL A 63 -12.46 6.17 -3.54
CA VAL A 63 -12.26 7.14 -4.63
C VAL A 63 -10.83 7.66 -4.70
N ASN A 64 -10.18 7.87 -3.56
CA ASN A 64 -8.80 8.35 -3.49
C ASN A 64 -7.79 7.24 -3.83
N VAL A 65 -7.99 6.01 -3.33
CA VAL A 65 -7.16 4.85 -3.70
C VAL A 65 -7.24 4.59 -5.19
N ALA A 66 -8.44 4.57 -5.78
CA ALA A 66 -8.63 4.37 -7.21
C ALA A 66 -7.95 5.46 -8.05
N ALA A 67 -8.06 6.73 -7.65
CA ALA A 67 -7.44 7.83 -8.37
C ALA A 67 -5.91 7.79 -8.32
N LEU A 68 -5.32 7.56 -7.14
CA LEU A 68 -3.88 7.47 -6.97
C LEU A 68 -3.31 6.25 -7.72
N ALA A 69 -3.96 5.10 -7.61
CA ALA A 69 -3.54 3.89 -8.32
C ALA A 69 -3.60 4.05 -9.85
N ALA A 70 -4.65 4.72 -10.35
CA ALA A 70 -4.78 4.99 -11.77
C ALA A 70 -3.77 6.03 -12.27
N LEU A 71 -3.44 7.05 -11.46
CA LEU A 71 -2.40 8.02 -11.80
C LEU A 71 -1.04 7.34 -11.91
N LEU A 72 -0.62 6.58 -10.89
CA LEU A 72 0.66 5.90 -10.86
C LEU A 72 0.84 4.95 -12.06
N ARG A 73 -0.18 4.16 -12.35
CA ARG A 73 -0.14 3.19 -13.47
C ARG A 73 0.12 3.82 -14.83
N ASP A 74 -0.41 5.02 -15.05
CA ASP A 74 -0.32 5.72 -16.34
C ASP A 74 0.80 6.79 -16.33
N LEU A 75 1.42 7.05 -15.18
CA LEU A 75 2.44 8.08 -15.02
C LEU A 75 3.78 7.56 -15.53
N ASP A 76 4.32 8.26 -16.51
CA ASP A 76 5.59 7.90 -17.14
C ASP A 76 6.52 9.10 -17.23
N CYS A 77 7.82 8.82 -17.13
CA CYS A 77 8.90 9.79 -17.23
C CYS A 77 10.01 9.18 -18.09
N ALA A 78 10.45 9.90 -19.12
CA ALA A 78 11.41 9.37 -20.08
C ALA A 78 12.70 8.91 -19.42
N GLY A 79 12.99 7.61 -19.54
CA GLY A 79 14.17 6.97 -18.97
C GLY A 79 14.15 6.87 -17.44
N ASP A 80 12.95 6.97 -16.85
CA ASP A 80 12.74 6.91 -15.40
C ASP A 80 13.77 7.75 -14.63
N TYR A 81 13.78 9.04 -14.99
CA TYR A 81 14.84 9.95 -14.56
C TYR A 81 14.86 10.07 -13.03
N PRO A 82 15.97 9.76 -12.32
CA PRO A 82 15.99 9.72 -10.84
C PRO A 82 15.70 11.03 -10.11
N GLY A 83 15.63 12.16 -10.83
CA GLY A 83 15.19 13.44 -10.26
C GLY A 83 13.69 13.73 -10.44
N PHE A 84 12.96 12.85 -11.12
CA PHE A 84 11.51 12.83 -11.15
C PHE A 84 11.02 12.05 -9.92
N VAL A 85 10.13 12.66 -9.16
CA VAL A 85 9.73 12.17 -7.81
C VAL A 85 8.22 12.30 -7.61
N VAL A 86 7.46 12.46 -8.70
CA VAL A 86 6.01 12.68 -8.61
C VAL A 86 5.29 11.37 -8.35
N ASP A 87 5.74 10.30 -9.00
CA ASP A 87 5.45 8.91 -8.70
C ASP A 87 5.72 8.59 -7.23
N GLU A 88 6.87 8.96 -6.67
CA GLU A 88 7.21 8.80 -5.25
C GLU A 88 6.22 9.52 -4.31
N PHE A 89 5.82 10.75 -4.67
CA PHE A 89 4.81 11.49 -3.91
C PHE A 89 3.45 10.81 -3.95
N LEU A 90 3.06 10.25 -5.10
CA LEU A 90 1.80 9.56 -5.29
C LEU A 90 1.81 8.18 -4.61
N GLY A 91 2.90 7.43 -4.71
CA GLY A 91 3.11 6.13 -4.09
C GLY A 91 3.05 6.23 -2.57
N ARG A 92 3.80 7.17 -1.98
CA ARG A 92 3.72 7.47 -0.55
C ARG A 92 2.30 7.81 -0.10
N LYS A 93 1.59 8.63 -0.88
CA LYS A 93 0.20 9.01 -0.55
C LYS A 93 -0.78 7.87 -0.74
N LEU A 94 -0.58 7.00 -1.71
CA LEU A 94 -1.39 5.79 -1.89
C LEU A 94 -1.22 4.86 -0.70
N ALA A 95 0.01 4.59 -0.27
CA ALA A 95 0.30 3.74 0.89
C ALA A 95 -0.43 4.25 2.16
N ALA A 96 -0.32 5.55 2.44
CA ALA A 96 -1.02 6.19 3.57
C ALA A 96 -2.55 6.03 3.47
N THR A 97 -3.10 6.30 2.28
CA THR A 97 -4.54 6.26 2.03
C THR A 97 -5.10 4.85 2.20
N VAL A 98 -4.39 3.83 1.72
CA VAL A 98 -4.74 2.42 1.91
C VAL A 98 -4.71 2.07 3.40
N ALA A 99 -3.65 2.48 4.11
CA ALA A 99 -3.47 2.15 5.53
C ALA A 99 -4.60 2.72 6.42
N GLY A 100 -5.02 3.95 6.16
CA GLY A 100 -6.14 4.61 6.86
C GLY A 100 -5.67 5.82 7.66
N GLY A 101 -6.16 5.96 8.90
CA GLY A 101 -5.80 7.08 9.78
C GLY A 101 -4.46 6.88 10.51
N GLN A 102 -4.08 7.88 11.31
CA GLN A 102 -2.94 7.75 12.21
C GLN A 102 -3.21 6.71 13.31
N PRO A 103 -2.20 5.94 13.75
CA PRO A 103 -0.77 6.04 13.36
C PRO A 103 -0.40 5.30 12.06
N LEU A 104 -1.31 4.52 11.48
CA LEU A 104 -1.01 3.63 10.35
C LEU A 104 -0.63 4.39 9.08
N ALA A 105 -1.25 5.55 8.83
CA ALA A 105 -0.90 6.39 7.69
C ALA A 105 0.60 6.72 7.65
N LEU A 106 1.15 7.25 8.75
CA LEU A 106 2.57 7.62 8.81
C LEU A 106 3.50 6.41 8.68
N LEU A 107 3.14 5.30 9.33
CA LEU A 107 3.91 4.05 9.21
C LEU A 107 3.92 3.52 7.77
N ALA A 108 2.81 3.65 7.04
CA ALA A 108 2.73 3.24 5.64
C ALA A 108 3.55 4.16 4.72
N GLU A 109 3.60 5.47 4.98
CA GLU A 109 4.48 6.39 4.26
C GLU A 109 5.96 6.01 4.42
N ALA A 110 6.38 5.66 5.65
CA ALA A 110 7.75 5.20 5.89
C ALA A 110 8.01 3.82 5.27
N THR A 111 7.04 2.91 5.37
CA THR A 111 7.12 1.56 4.78
C THR A 111 7.24 1.63 3.25
N PHE A 112 6.58 2.59 2.61
CA PHE A 112 6.62 2.77 1.17
C PHE A 112 8.06 2.92 0.66
N HIS A 113 8.83 3.87 1.20
CA HIS A 113 10.23 4.05 0.80
C HIS A 113 11.12 2.83 1.09
N PHE A 114 10.75 2.01 2.09
CA PHE A 114 11.44 0.74 2.33
C PHE A 114 11.06 -0.34 1.31
N ALA A 115 9.79 -0.40 0.91
CA ALA A 115 9.33 -1.34 -0.09
C ALA A 115 9.87 -0.98 -1.47
N ASP A 116 9.86 0.31 -1.79
CA ASP A 116 10.24 0.87 -3.08
C ASP A 116 11.67 0.48 -3.50
N VAL A 117 12.66 0.62 -2.62
CA VAL A 117 14.05 0.17 -2.87
C VAL A 117 14.21 -1.35 -3.13
N HIS A 118 13.14 -2.12 -3.02
CA HIS A 118 13.09 -3.56 -3.23
C HIS A 118 12.10 -4.01 -4.31
N VAL A 119 11.24 -3.12 -4.80
CA VAL A 119 10.39 -3.37 -5.97
C VAL A 119 11.12 -2.81 -7.18
N GLN A 120 11.08 -3.53 -8.30
CA GLN A 120 11.69 -3.07 -9.55
C GLN A 120 10.68 -3.26 -10.67
N GLY A 121 10.46 -2.22 -11.46
CA GLY A 121 9.70 -2.32 -12.69
C GLY A 121 10.37 -3.24 -13.73
N ALA A 122 9.59 -3.70 -14.70
CA ALA A 122 10.12 -4.38 -15.88
C ALA A 122 10.55 -3.36 -16.94
N GLU A 123 11.42 -3.80 -17.86
CA GLU A 123 11.80 -2.97 -19.00
C GLU A 123 10.57 -2.59 -19.83
N GLY A 124 10.33 -1.28 -19.96
CA GLY A 124 9.19 -0.72 -20.70
C GLY A 124 7.94 -0.47 -19.87
N ASP A 125 7.97 -0.73 -18.56
CA ASP A 125 6.94 -0.25 -17.64
C ASP A 125 6.97 1.28 -17.52
N ALA A 126 5.84 1.87 -17.16
CA ALA A 126 5.75 3.29 -16.85
C ALA A 126 6.48 3.59 -15.53
N ALA A 127 7.10 4.77 -15.42
CA ALA A 127 7.84 5.17 -14.21
C ALA A 127 7.05 4.97 -12.89
N GLY A 128 5.74 5.19 -12.86
CA GLY A 128 4.94 4.99 -11.64
C GLY A 128 4.46 3.56 -11.38
N ALA A 129 4.82 2.57 -12.21
CA ALA A 129 4.25 1.22 -12.15
C ALA A 129 4.78 0.40 -10.95
N ASP A 130 6.06 0.47 -10.67
CA ASP A 130 6.67 -0.17 -9.49
C ASP A 130 6.31 0.57 -8.21
N ASP A 131 6.25 1.90 -8.24
CA ASP A 131 5.74 2.73 -7.14
C ASP A 131 4.31 2.37 -6.73
N LEU A 132 3.45 2.05 -7.71
CA LEU A 132 2.12 1.51 -7.44
C LEU A 132 2.18 0.21 -6.63
N GLU A 133 3.04 -0.72 -7.03
CA GLU A 133 3.19 -2.02 -6.37
C GLU A 133 3.78 -1.88 -4.97
N ALA A 134 4.83 -1.06 -4.83
CA ALA A 134 5.46 -0.73 -3.55
C ALA A 134 4.45 -0.07 -2.60
N ALA A 135 3.65 0.88 -3.09
CA ALA A 135 2.64 1.57 -2.30
C ALA A 135 1.51 0.64 -1.85
N LEU A 136 1.02 -0.24 -2.71
CA LEU A 136 0.00 -1.23 -2.35
C LEU A 136 0.55 -2.21 -1.31
N ALA A 137 1.78 -2.70 -1.49
CA ALA A 137 2.44 -3.56 -0.52
C ALA A 137 2.61 -2.87 0.84
N ALA A 138 3.12 -1.63 0.85
CA ALA A 138 3.33 -0.85 2.06
C ALA A 138 2.03 -0.50 2.79
N GLY A 139 1.00 -0.06 2.06
CA GLY A 139 -0.29 0.28 2.63
C GLY A 139 -0.99 -0.93 3.24
N PHE A 140 -1.09 -2.04 2.50
CA PHE A 140 -1.76 -3.23 2.99
C PHE A 140 -0.98 -3.96 4.07
N GLN A 141 0.36 -4.05 4.02
CA GLN A 141 1.12 -4.68 5.08
C GLN A 141 0.92 -3.97 6.42
N THR A 142 0.85 -2.63 6.39
CA THR A 142 0.66 -1.77 7.56
C THR A 142 -0.77 -1.89 8.11
N ARG A 143 -1.76 -2.06 7.22
CA ARG A 143 -3.19 -2.22 7.57
C ARG A 143 -3.55 -3.61 8.06
N LEU A 144 -2.98 -4.64 7.47
CA LEU A 144 -3.23 -6.03 7.85
C LEU A 144 -2.59 -6.32 9.22
N PRO A 145 -3.21 -7.16 10.05
CA PRO A 145 -2.61 -7.57 11.32
C PRO A 145 -1.42 -8.52 11.08
N GLY A 146 -0.65 -8.77 12.14
CA GLY A 146 0.59 -9.58 12.13
C GLY A 146 1.69 -8.96 12.98
N TRP A 147 1.64 -7.64 13.16
CA TRP A 147 2.49 -6.94 14.14
C TRP A 147 1.94 -7.13 15.55
N SER A 148 2.76 -7.62 16.48
CA SER A 148 2.34 -7.97 17.85
C SER A 148 1.69 -6.80 18.60
N TRP A 149 2.23 -5.58 18.46
CA TRP A 149 1.70 -4.38 19.10
C TRP A 149 0.27 -4.02 18.65
N ARG A 150 -0.18 -4.54 17.51
CA ARG A 150 -1.55 -4.36 17.01
C ARG A 150 -2.52 -5.41 17.51
N GLY A 151 -2.02 -6.47 18.15
CA GLY A 151 -2.83 -7.56 18.68
C GLY A 151 -3.26 -7.36 20.14
N THR A 152 -2.75 -6.33 20.82
CA THR A 152 -3.00 -6.06 22.24
C THR A 152 -3.56 -4.66 22.45
N GLU A 153 -4.16 -4.43 23.61
CA GLU A 153 -4.51 -3.08 24.03
C GLU A 153 -3.27 -2.20 24.14
N SER A 154 -3.45 -0.89 23.93
CA SER A 154 -2.36 0.07 24.03
C SER A 154 -1.91 0.18 25.49
N PRO A 155 -0.61 -0.01 25.81
CA PRO A 155 -0.11 0.16 27.17
C PRO A 155 -0.12 1.63 27.63
N PHE A 156 -0.48 2.55 26.74
CA PHE A 156 -0.61 3.99 27.00
C PHE A 156 -2.06 4.44 27.18
N ALA A 157 -3.03 3.51 27.16
CA ALA A 157 -4.42 3.84 27.47
C ALA A 157 -4.51 4.27 28.94
N VAL A 158 -5.20 5.39 29.19
CA VAL A 158 -5.58 5.84 30.52
C VAL A 158 -7.09 5.73 30.63
N ASP A 159 -7.58 5.09 31.69
CA ASP A 159 -9.02 5.00 31.93
C ASP A 159 -9.58 6.42 32.16
N PRO A 160 -10.68 6.79 31.50
CA PRO A 160 -11.36 8.03 31.83
C PRO A 160 -11.91 7.95 33.26
N GLU A 161 -11.78 9.05 34.01
CA GLU A 161 -12.43 9.20 35.33
C GLU A 161 -13.96 9.17 35.23
#